data_AF-A0A2T2YNG6-F1
#
_entry.id   AF-A0A2T2YNG6-F1
#
_cell.length_a   1.000
_cell.length_b   1.000
_cell.length_c   1.000
_cell.angle_alpha   90.00
_cell.angle_beta   90.00
_cell.angle_gamma   90.00
#
_symmetry.space_group_name_H-M   'P 1'
#
loop_
_entity.id
_entity.type
_entity.pdbx_description
1 polymer ?
#
loop_
_entity_poly.entity_id
_entity_poly.type
_entity_poly.pdbx_seq_one_letter_code
_entity_poly.pdbx_strand_id
1 'polypeptide(L)' 'MERGLTGLCKKLWGGYWQVVLRTDNTRGFKVLSRRWGIESCLAWILLARQFKKDDEKNRRNSQSMVYLAMLTIILKRF' A
#
# COMPACT_ATOMS: atom_id res chain seq x y z
N MET A 1 15.73 24.91 3.38
CA MET A 1 16.54 23.92 2.62
C MET A 1 15.97 22.54 2.93
N GLU A 2 15.07 22.04 2.09
CA GLU A 2 14.32 20.78 2.30
C GLU A 2 15.27 19.58 2.19
N ARG A 3 15.96 19.24 3.29
CA ARG A 3 16.87 18.10 3.36
C ARG A 3 16.09 16.87 3.83
N GLY A 4 15.75 15.96 2.91
CA GLY A 4 15.12 14.68 3.22
C GLY A 4 14.17 14.16 2.14
N LEU A 5 13.46 13.07 2.46
CA LEU A 5 12.49 12.38 1.60
C LEU A 5 11.38 13.30 1.04
N THR A 6 11.03 14.38 1.74
CA THR A 6 10.03 15.38 1.30
C THR A 6 10.45 16.10 0.02
N GLY A 7 11.71 16.56 -0.05
CA GLY A 7 12.24 17.22 -1.25
C GLY A 7 12.38 16.26 -2.43
N LEU A 8 12.69 14.98 -2.14
CA LEU A 8 12.78 13.94 -3.16
C LEU A 8 11.41 13.62 -3.77
N CYS A 9 10.37 13.50 -2.96
CA CYS A 9 8.99 13.31 -3.41
C CYS A 9 8.49 14.44 -4.31
N LYS A 10 8.79 15.69 -3.93
CA LYS A 10 8.41 16.86 -4.73
C LYS A 10 9.10 16.88 -6.09
N LYS A 11 10.38 16.48 -6.13
CA LYS A 11 11.18 16.40 -7.37
C LYS A 11 10.74 15.27 -8.31
N LEU A 12 10.44 14.09 -7.77
CA LEU A 12 10.12 12.92 -8.58
C LEU A 12 8.66 12.86 -9.02
N TRP A 13 7.73 13.24 -8.14
CA TRP A 13 6.31 13.01 -8.35
C TRP A 13 5.46 14.28 -8.31
N GLY A 14 6.07 15.46 -8.11
CA GLY A 14 5.35 16.74 -8.04
C GLY A 14 4.42 16.88 -6.83
N GLY A 15 4.40 15.89 -5.94
CA GLY A 15 3.54 15.83 -4.76
C GLY A 15 4.24 16.29 -3.49
N TYR A 16 3.44 16.68 -2.49
CA TYR A 16 3.91 16.92 -1.13
C TYR A 16 3.75 15.65 -0.29
N TRP A 17 4.81 15.26 0.42
CA TRP A 17 4.81 14.11 1.32
C TRP A 17 4.68 14.59 2.76
N GLN A 18 3.71 14.05 3.50
CA GLN A 18 3.49 14.35 4.91
C GLN A 18 3.72 13.08 5.73
N VAL A 19 4.71 13.11 6.62
CA VAL A 19 4.90 12.06 7.61
C VAL A 19 3.87 12.25 8.71
N VAL A 20 2.97 11.26 8.86
CA VAL A 20 2.06 11.22 10.00
C VAL A 20 2.71 10.36 11.08
N LEU A 21 3.26 11.01 12.10
CA LEU A 21 3.79 10.32 13.28
C LEU A 21 2.63 9.80 14.15
N ARG A 22 2.87 8.69 14.86
CA ARG A 22 1.94 8.26 15.92
C ARG A 22 1.87 9.36 16.97
N THR A 23 0.66 9.64 17.45
CA THR A 23 0.45 10.57 18.56
C THR A 23 0.58 9.78 19.86
N ASP A 24 1.69 9.92 20.57
CA ASP A 24 1.95 9.18 21.82
C ASP A 24 0.99 9.56 22.96
N ASN A 25 0.28 10.68 22.81
CA ASN A 25 -0.57 11.28 23.85
C ASN A 25 -2.05 10.83 23.79
N THR A 26 -2.43 9.96 22.85
CA THR A 26 -3.80 9.44 22.75
C THR A 26 -3.85 7.98 23.19
N ARG A 27 -4.61 7.68 24.26
CA ARG A 27 -4.95 6.30 24.63
C ARG A 27 -5.96 5.74 23.61
N GLY A 28 -5.60 4.65 22.94
CA GLY A 28 -6.47 3.90 22.03
C GLY A 28 -6.09 4.01 20.54
N PHE A 29 -6.89 3.38 19.68
CA PHE A 29 -6.65 3.36 18.23
C PHE A 29 -7.33 4.55 17.55
N LYS A 30 -6.55 5.51 17.05
CA LYS A 30 -7.05 6.61 16.22
C LYS A 30 -7.14 6.17 14.76
N VAL A 31 -8.36 6.07 14.22
CA VAL A 31 -8.60 5.72 12.82
C VAL A 31 -8.03 6.82 11.91
N LEU A 32 -7.11 6.46 11.01
CA LEU A 32 -6.67 7.31 9.91
C LEU A 32 -7.51 7.01 8.68
N SER A 33 -8.29 7.97 8.19
CA SER A 33 -9.25 7.76 7.09
C SER A 33 -8.63 7.17 5.83
N ARG A 34 -7.39 7.54 5.49
CA ARG A 34 -6.67 7.00 4.32
C ARG A 34 -5.99 5.64 4.53
N ARG A 35 -5.78 5.24 5.78
CA ARG A 35 -4.99 4.04 6.12
C ARG A 35 -5.75 2.75 5.83
N TRP A 36 -7.06 2.74 6.14
CA TRP A 36 -7.90 1.56 5.96
C TRP A 36 -7.93 1.05 4.51
N GLY A 37 -8.03 1.95 3.52
CA GLY A 37 -8.06 1.55 2.11
C GLY A 37 -6.76 0.89 1.65
N ILE A 38 -5.61 1.41 2.10
CA ILE A 38 -4.30 0.87 1.77
C ILE A 38 -4.08 -0.49 2.45
N GLU A 39 -4.36 -0.57 3.75
CA GLU A 39 -4.22 -1.82 4.52
C GLU A 39 -5.15 -2.91 3.98
N SER A 40 -6.39 -2.55 3.60
CA SER A 40 -7.34 -3.50 3.01
C SER A 40 -6.86 -4.03 1.67
N CYS A 41 -6.34 -3.14 0.80
CA CYS A 41 -5.76 -3.53 -0.49
C CYS A 41 -4.59 -4.51 -0.29
N LEU A 42 -3.67 -4.21 0.63
CA LEU A 42 -2.56 -5.09 0.97
C LEU A 42 -3.02 -6.42 1.57
N ALA A 43 -4.01 -6.40 2.46
CA ALA A 43 -4.58 -7.62 3.05
C ALA A 43 -5.18 -8.53 1.98
N TRP A 44 -5.89 -7.98 0.99
CA TRP A 44 -6.45 -8.78 -0.10
C TRP A 44 -5.38 -9.41 -1.00
N ILE A 45 -4.28 -8.69 -1.28
CA ILE A 45 -3.14 -9.26 -2.00
C ILE A 45 -2.53 -10.41 -1.18
N LEU A 46 -2.29 -10.22 0.11
CA LEU A 46 -1.70 -11.24 1.00
C LEU A 46 -2.58 -12.47 1.18
N LEU A 47 -3.91 -12.31 1.07
CA LEU A 47 -4.87 -13.41 1.12
C LEU A 47 -4.97 -14.19 -0.20
N ALA A 48 -4.49 -13.62 -1.32
CA ALA A 48 -4.40 -14.36 -2.56
C ALA A 48 -3.40 -15.52 -2.40
N ARG A 49 -3.83 -16.73 -2.80
CA ARG A 49 -3.11 -17.99 -2.53
C ARG A 49 -1.62 -17.96 -2.91
N GLN A 50 -1.28 -17.21 -3.95
CA GLN A 50 0.08 -17.15 -4.51
C GLN A 50 1.01 -16.14 -3.83
N PHE A 51 0.46 -15.09 -3.19
CA PHE A 51 1.26 -14.01 -2.57
C PHE A 51 1.64 -14.27 -1.11
N LYS A 52 1.13 -15.33 -0.47
CA LYS A 52 1.57 -15.72 0.88
C LYS A 52 3.07 -16.04 0.95
N LYS A 53 3.68 -16.41 -0.18
CA LYS A 53 5.10 -16.68 -0.34
C LYS A 53 5.49 -16.44 -1.81
N ASP A 54 5.43 -15.19 -2.25
CA ASP A 54 5.89 -14.82 -3.59
C ASP A 54 7.41 -14.98 -3.64
N ASP A 55 7.87 -16.16 -4.08
CA ASP A 55 9.29 -16.46 -4.33
C ASP A 55 9.68 -16.17 -5.81
N GLU A 56 8.78 -15.51 -6.55
CA GLU A 56 8.90 -15.30 -7.99
C GLU A 56 9.98 -14.26 -8.31
N LYS A 57 11.05 -14.68 -9.00
CA LYS A 57 12.16 -13.76 -9.35
C LYS A 57 11.83 -12.82 -10.51
N ASN A 58 10.83 -13.17 -11.33
CA ASN A 58 10.47 -12.38 -12.50
C ASN A 58 9.40 -11.35 -12.17
N ARG A 59 9.77 -10.07 -12.28
CA ARG A 59 8.88 -8.93 -12.05
C ARG A 59 7.60 -8.98 -12.90
N ARG A 60 7.66 -9.45 -14.16
CA ARG A 60 6.48 -9.50 -15.03
C ARG A 60 5.44 -10.49 -14.51
N ASN A 61 5.90 -11.63 -14.00
CA ASN A 61 5.00 -12.64 -13.45
C ASN A 61 4.34 -12.13 -12.16
N SER A 62 5.16 -11.62 -11.23
CA SER A 62 4.67 -11.01 -9.99
C SER A 62 3.65 -9.89 -10.26
N GLN A 63 3.88 -9.02 -11.26
CA GLN A 63 2.88 -8.02 -11.68
C GLN A 63 1.56 -8.64 -12.15
N SER A 64 1.60 -9.64 -13.04
CA SER A 64 0.39 -10.32 -13.53
C SER A 64 -0.41 -10.96 -12.40
N MET A 65 0.27 -11.50 -11.40
CA MET A 65 -0.39 -12.11 -10.24
C MET A 65 -1.11 -11.07 -9.38
N VAL A 66 -0.55 -9.87 -9.20
CA VAL A 66 -1.24 -8.77 -8.49
C VAL A 66 -2.51 -8.39 -9.24
N TYR A 67 -2.46 -8.28 -10.57
CA TYR A 67 -3.65 -7.99 -11.38
C TYR A 67 -4.71 -9.09 -11.23
N LEU A 68 -4.31 -10.37 -11.25
CA LEU A 68 -5.23 -11.49 -11.09
C LEU A 68 -5.89 -11.51 -9.70
N ALA A 69 -5.13 -11.19 -8.65
CA ALA A 69 -5.65 -11.05 -7.29
C ALA A 69 -6.67 -9.90 -7.19
N MET A 70 -6.41 -8.77 -7.84
CA MET A 70 -7.35 -7.65 -7.86
C MET A 70 -8.60 -7.95 -8.68
N LEU A 71 -8.45 -8.62 -9.83
CA LEU A 71 -9.57 -9.01 -10.70
C LEU A 71 -10.57 -9.90 -9.96
N THR A 72 -10.08 -10.86 -9.17
CA THR A 72 -10.95 -11.74 -8.38
C THR A 72 -11.75 -11.01 -7.31
N ILE A 73 -11.24 -9.91 -6.76
CA ILE A 73 -11.99 -9.06 -5.80
C ILE A 73 -13.09 -8.30 -6.55
N ILE A 74 -12.75 -7.72 -7.71
CA ILE A 74 -13.70 -6.97 -8.53
C ILE A 74 -14.85 -7.87 -8.98
N LEU A 75 -14.55 -9.08 -9.48
CA LEU A 75 -15.55 -10.05 -9.94
C LEU A 75 -16.47 -10.57 -8.83
N LYS A 76 -16.02 -10.60 -7.57
CA LYS A 76 -16.85 -11.03 -6.43
C LYS A 76 -17.73 -9.90 -5.88
N ARG A 77 -17.44 -8.67 -6.25
CA ARG A 77 -18.15 -7.48 -5.77
C ARG A 77 -19.31 -7.10 -6.67
N PHE A 78 -19.20 -7.41 -7.96
CA PHE A 78 -20.30 -7.43 -8.91
C PHE A 78 -21.09 -8.73 -8.77
#